data_AF-A0A1S8T3Z5-F1
#
_entry.id   AF-A0A1S8T3Z5-F1
#
_cell.length_a   1.000
_cell.length_b   1.000
_cell.length_c   1.000
_cell.angle_alpha   90.00
_cell.angle_beta   90.00
_cell.angle_gamma   90.00
#
_symmetry.space_group_name_H-M   'P 1'
#
loop_
_entity.id
_entity.type
_entity.pdbx_description
1 polymer ?
#
loop_
_entity_poly.entity_id
_entity_poly.type
_entity_poly.pdbx_seq_one_letter_code
_entity_poly.pdbx_strand_id
1 'polypeptide(L)'
;MFKIFSFEFNLNNIERMSGVMNSLLDNISEFTEEYREDFSNQRYEESERSNGNDFIELKQDDDMYLLTIELEGIDIREVSIRYDPGIIEINLNRSEIQKKFFGIIPRNILVKMAYNKKFDNIEEIDTSQILKNIDNGILSIRMQKKYPLESLSTIVDVDFYEDNVDN
;
A
#
# COMPACT_ATOMS: atom_id res chain seq x y z
N MET A 1 5.88 -3.14 22.04
CA MET A 1 7.05 -2.36 21.59
C MET A 1 6.81 -2.07 20.12
N PHE A 2 6.53 -0.81 19.76
CA PHE A 2 6.07 -0.42 18.42
C PHE A 2 7.28 -0.24 17.48
N LYS A 3 7.20 -0.75 16.24
CA LYS A 3 8.18 -0.46 15.18
C LYS A 3 7.47 0.31 14.07
N ILE A 4 7.63 1.62 14.08
CA ILE A 4 7.19 2.50 12.99
C ILE A 4 8.29 2.45 11.92
N PHE A 5 7.94 2.05 10.70
CA PHE A 5 8.84 2.18 9.56
C PHE A 5 8.69 3.59 8.98
N SER A 6 9.58 4.48 9.36
CA SER A 6 9.78 5.76 8.68
C SER A 6 10.57 5.49 7.39
N PHE A 7 10.01 5.82 6.23
CA PHE A 7 10.73 5.67 4.97
C PHE A 7 11.68 6.85 4.76
N GLU A 8 12.97 6.66 4.99
CA GLU A 8 14.01 7.55 4.46
C GLU A 8 14.25 7.17 3.00
N PHE A 9 13.74 7.98 2.07
CA PHE A 9 14.07 7.84 0.65
C PHE A 9 15.56 8.12 0.47
N ASN A 10 16.36 7.07 0.22
CA ASN A 10 17.75 7.22 -0.16
C ASN A 10 17.82 7.71 -1.61
N LEU A 11 17.92 9.03 -1.77
CA LEU A 11 18.03 9.76 -3.05
C LEU A 11 19.25 9.35 -3.90
N ASN A 12 20.21 8.59 -3.36
CA ASN A 12 21.44 8.26 -4.09
C ASN A 12 21.24 7.29 -5.26
N ASN A 13 20.09 6.60 -5.34
CA ASN A 13 19.77 5.76 -6.49
C ASN A 13 19.00 6.49 -7.60
N ILE A 14 18.59 7.74 -7.39
CA ILE A 14 17.93 8.57 -8.42
C ILE A 14 18.94 9.16 -9.41
N GLU A 15 20.21 9.33 -9.01
CA GLU A 15 21.26 9.87 -9.90
C GLU A 15 21.56 8.96 -11.11
N ARG A 16 21.24 7.66 -11.03
CA ARG A 16 21.35 6.74 -12.18
C ARG A 16 20.13 6.72 -13.09
N MET A 17 19.04 7.38 -12.71
CA MET A 17 17.82 7.55 -13.52
C MET A 17 17.75 8.90 -14.24
N SER A 18 18.88 9.63 -14.30
CA SER A 18 19.03 10.95 -14.94
C SER A 18 18.74 10.99 -16.45
N GLY A 19 18.44 9.86 -17.11
CA GLY A 19 18.19 9.79 -18.55
C GLY A 19 16.72 9.87 -18.99
N VAL A 20 15.76 9.59 -18.11
CA VAL A 20 14.34 9.40 -18.51
C VAL A 20 13.35 10.23 -17.68
N MET A 21 13.80 10.94 -16.63
CA MET A 21 12.91 11.69 -15.73
C MET A 21 12.52 13.11 -16.19
N ASN A 22 13.04 13.61 -17.31
CA ASN A 22 12.64 14.95 -17.77
C ASN A 22 11.20 14.97 -18.35
N SER A 23 10.72 13.87 -18.92
CA SER A 23 9.40 13.87 -19.58
C SER A 23 8.20 13.77 -18.63
N LEU A 24 8.40 13.39 -17.36
CA LEU A 24 7.31 13.33 -16.36
C LEU A 24 7.24 14.60 -15.50
N LEU A 25 8.29 15.41 -15.47
CA LEU A 25 8.35 16.65 -14.70
C LEU A 25 8.00 17.89 -15.53
N ASP A 26 8.20 17.88 -16.86
CA ASP A 26 7.90 19.01 -17.74
C ASP A 26 6.40 19.33 -17.87
N ASN A 27 5.50 18.43 -17.44
CA ASN A 27 4.05 18.69 -17.43
C ASN A 27 3.50 19.18 -16.07
N ILE A 28 4.34 19.32 -15.04
CA ILE A 28 3.89 19.75 -13.70
C ILE A 28 4.06 21.27 -13.52
N SER A 29 4.84 21.94 -14.38
CA SER A 29 5.13 23.37 -14.25
C SER A 29 4.04 24.33 -14.76
N GLU A 30 2.92 23.83 -15.29
CA GLU A 30 1.83 24.68 -15.83
C GLU A 30 0.49 24.55 -15.06
N PHE A 31 0.51 24.06 -13.81
CA PHE A 31 -0.72 23.93 -13.01
C PHE A 31 -0.64 24.50 -11.59
N THR A 32 0.36 25.33 -11.29
CA THR A 32 0.56 25.89 -9.94
C THR A 32 0.60 27.41 -9.92
N GLU A 33 -0.44 28.07 -10.41
CA GLU A 33 -0.85 29.38 -9.90
C GLU A 33 -2.37 29.46 -9.92
N GLU A 34 -2.99 29.14 -8.79
CA GLU A 34 -4.23 29.70 -8.22
C GLU A 34 -4.84 28.66 -7.27
N TYR A 35 -5.38 29.09 -6.13
CA TYR A 35 -6.01 28.28 -5.06
C TYR A 35 -5.07 27.62 -4.04
N ARG A 36 -4.29 28.46 -3.35
CA ARG A 36 -4.09 28.28 -1.90
C ARG A 36 -5.30 28.87 -1.18
N GLU A 37 -6.26 28.04 -0.76
CA GLU A 37 -7.20 28.45 0.28
C GLU A 37 -7.67 27.23 1.11
N ASP A 38 -7.32 27.29 2.39
CA ASP A 38 -7.90 26.68 3.58
C ASP A 38 -8.89 25.52 3.43
N PHE A 39 -8.47 24.33 3.88
CA PHE A 39 -9.41 23.35 4.45
C PHE A 39 -8.83 22.76 5.74
N SER A 40 -9.16 23.43 6.86
CA SER A 40 -9.13 22.82 8.18
C SER A 40 -10.50 22.19 8.49
N ASN A 41 -10.47 21.00 9.07
CA ASN A 41 -11.57 20.30 9.74
C ASN A 41 -12.87 20.03 8.95
N GLN A 42 -12.94 18.87 8.30
CA GLN A 42 -14.19 18.11 8.23
C GLN A 42 -13.95 16.63 8.54
N ARG A 43 -14.72 16.12 9.49
CA ARG A 43 -14.75 14.72 9.95
C ARG A 43 -15.05 13.81 8.77
N TYR A 44 -14.21 12.80 8.61
CA TYR A 44 -14.33 11.76 7.59
C TYR A 44 -15.56 10.90 7.90
N GLU A 45 -16.61 11.03 7.10
CA GLU A 45 -17.65 10.02 7.01
C GLU A 45 -17.10 8.86 6.18
N GLU A 46 -17.03 7.71 6.85
CA GLU A 46 -16.69 6.39 6.32
C GLU A 46 -17.72 6.01 5.25
N SER A 47 -17.44 6.33 3.99
CA SER A 47 -18.25 5.85 2.89
C SER A 47 -17.80 4.43 2.53
N GLU A 48 -18.45 3.44 3.12
CA GLU A 48 -18.54 2.10 2.55
C GLU A 48 -19.21 2.21 1.17
N ARG A 49 -18.40 2.27 0.12
CA ARG A 49 -18.83 1.90 -1.24
C ARG A 49 -17.93 0.78 -1.71
N SER A 50 -18.48 -0.43 -1.66
CA SER A 50 -17.88 -1.61 -2.25
C SER A 50 -17.65 -1.42 -3.76
N ASN A 51 -16.53 -1.99 -4.23
CA ASN A 51 -16.02 -2.08 -5.61
C ASN A 51 -15.11 -0.93 -6.13
N GLY A 52 -14.07 -0.52 -5.39
CA GLY A 52 -13.19 0.61 -5.79
C GLY A 52 -11.69 0.53 -5.48
N ASN A 53 -11.14 -0.62 -5.07
CA ASN A 53 -9.73 -0.72 -4.64
C ASN A 53 -8.88 -1.65 -5.53
N ASP A 54 -9.18 -1.72 -6.83
CA ASP A 54 -8.48 -2.57 -7.80
C ASP A 54 -7.03 -2.11 -8.03
N PHE A 55 -6.76 -0.83 -7.78
CA PHE A 55 -5.44 -0.23 -7.91
C PHE A 55 -4.46 -0.60 -6.78
N ILE A 56 -4.92 -1.31 -5.74
CA ILE A 56 -4.07 -1.86 -4.66
C ILE A 56 -4.28 -3.38 -4.64
N GLU A 57 -3.27 -4.17 -4.98
CA GLU A 57 -3.40 -5.62 -5.07
C GLU A 57 -2.32 -6.31 -4.22
N LEU A 58 -2.71 -7.32 -3.45
CA LEU A 58 -1.77 -8.20 -2.76
C LEU A 58 -1.90 -9.60 -3.33
N LYS A 59 -0.83 -10.09 -3.97
CA LYS A 59 -0.70 -11.48 -4.40
C LYS A 59 0.11 -12.26 -3.38
N GLN A 60 -0.28 -13.50 -3.15
CA GLN A 60 0.41 -14.45 -2.30
C GLN A 60 0.90 -15.59 -3.17
N ASP A 61 2.21 -15.84 -3.10
CA ASP A 61 2.87 -17.03 -3.60
C ASP A 61 3.32 -17.89 -2.39
N ASP A 62 3.90 -19.06 -2.65
CA ASP A 62 4.31 -20.00 -1.59
C ASP A 62 5.35 -19.37 -0.65
N ASP A 63 6.34 -18.67 -1.21
CA ASP A 63 7.50 -18.15 -0.49
C ASP A 63 7.45 -16.64 -0.23
N MET A 64 6.49 -15.92 -0.85
CA MET A 64 6.48 -14.47 -0.80
C MET A 64 5.10 -13.85 -1.04
N TYR A 65 5.00 -12.57 -0.67
CA TYR A 65 3.91 -11.69 -1.03
C TYR A 65 4.38 -10.62 -2.03
N LEU A 66 3.50 -10.25 -2.96
CA LEU A 66 3.70 -9.14 -3.89
C LEU A 66 2.56 -8.13 -3.73
N LEU A 67 2.88 -6.98 -3.13
CA LEU A 67 1.99 -5.84 -3.05
C LEU A 67 2.23 -4.93 -4.26
N THR A 68 1.15 -4.58 -4.97
CA THR A 68 1.15 -3.72 -6.15
C THR A 68 0.21 -2.55 -5.93
N ILE A 69 0.67 -1.32 -6.21
CA ILE A 69 -0.14 -0.11 -6.13
C ILE A 69 0.04 0.70 -7.41
N GLU A 70 -1.03 0.91 -8.18
CA GLU A 70 -1.01 1.85 -9.30
C GLU A 70 -1.03 3.28 -8.75
N LEU A 71 -0.06 4.09 -9.14
CA LEU A 71 0.22 5.41 -8.58
C LEU A 71 -0.50 6.55 -9.31
N GLU A 72 -1.38 6.26 -10.27
CA GLU A 72 -2.10 7.31 -11.02
C GLU A 72 -2.96 8.15 -10.06
N GLY A 73 -2.64 9.44 -9.98
CA GLY A 73 -3.30 10.38 -9.05
C GLY A 73 -2.84 10.25 -7.59
N ILE A 74 -1.80 9.48 -7.29
CA ILE A 74 -1.28 9.27 -5.93
C ILE A 74 0.08 9.95 -5.77
N ASP A 75 0.23 10.79 -4.75
CA ASP A 75 1.54 11.27 -4.32
C ASP A 75 2.19 10.19 -3.45
N ILE A 76 3.24 9.55 -3.96
CA ILE A 76 3.96 8.49 -3.24
C ILE A 76 4.52 8.94 -1.88
N ARG A 77 4.78 10.23 -1.69
CA ARG A 77 5.27 10.78 -0.41
C ARG A 77 4.20 10.78 0.67
N GLU A 78 2.93 10.66 0.28
CA GLU A 78 1.78 10.57 1.19
C GLU A 78 1.32 9.12 1.40
N VAL A 79 1.94 8.14 0.73
CA VAL A 79 1.60 6.72 0.90
C VAL A 79 2.23 6.19 2.18
N SER A 80 1.40 5.58 3.03
CA SER A 80 1.82 4.92 4.26
C SER A 80 1.47 3.43 4.19
N ILE A 81 2.47 2.58 4.35
CA ILE A 81 2.33 1.12 4.36
C ILE A 81 2.91 0.62 5.67
N ARG A 82 2.07 -0.02 6.49
CA ARG A 82 2.44 -0.60 7.77
C ARG A 82 2.31 -2.11 7.71
N TYR A 83 3.30 -2.80 8.28
CA TYR A 83 3.27 -4.23 8.49
C TYR A 83 3.38 -4.52 9.98
N ASP A 84 2.40 -5.26 10.49
CA ASP A 84 2.41 -5.88 11.80
C ASP A 84 2.21 -7.39 11.56
N PRO A 85 2.87 -8.31 12.28
CA PRO A 85 2.66 -9.75 12.05
C PRO A 85 1.18 -10.12 12.03
N GLY A 86 0.71 -10.73 10.93
CA GLY A 86 -0.70 -11.01 10.68
C GLY A 86 -1.44 -9.99 9.80
N ILE A 87 -0.95 -8.75 9.66
CA ILE A 87 -1.67 -7.63 9.03
C ILE A 87 -0.73 -6.73 8.19
N ILE A 88 -1.15 -6.41 6.97
CA ILE A 88 -0.62 -5.28 6.20
C ILE A 88 -1.71 -4.21 6.07
N GLU A 89 -1.40 -2.97 6.41
CA GLU A 89 -2.30 -1.83 6.30
C GLU A 89 -1.71 -0.76 5.38
N ILE A 90 -2.52 -0.23 4.47
CA ILE A 90 -2.15 0.77 3.49
C ILE A 90 -3.09 1.95 3.63
N ASN A 91 -2.50 3.13 3.76
CA ASN A 91 -3.20 4.40 3.84
C ASN A 91 -2.62 5.32 2.77
N LEU A 92 -3.47 5.87 1.91
CA LEU A 92 -3.04 6.80 0.87
C LEU A 92 -4.15 7.75 0.47
N ASN A 93 -3.78 8.80 -0.26
CA ASN A 93 -4.73 9.68 -0.92
C ASN A 93 -4.58 9.56 -2.44
N ARG A 94 -5.70 9.56 -3.15
CA ARG A 94 -5.74 9.57 -4.62
C ARG A 94 -6.60 10.71 -5.14
N SER A 95 -6.08 11.46 -6.10
CA SER A 95 -6.79 12.46 -6.86
C SER A 95 -7.57 11.81 -7.99
N GLU A 96 -8.89 11.99 -7.99
CA GLU A 96 -9.80 11.39 -8.94
C GLU A 96 -10.78 12.41 -9.52
N ILE A 97 -11.23 12.18 -10.74
CA ILE A 97 -12.25 13.01 -11.38
C ILE A 97 -13.62 12.48 -10.98
N GLN A 98 -14.37 13.27 -10.22
CA GLN A 98 -15.77 12.98 -9.92
C GLN A 98 -16.70 13.86 -10.75
N LYS A 99 -17.73 13.24 -11.33
CA LYS A 99 -18.85 13.95 -11.96
C LYS A 99 -19.79 14.43 -10.88
N LYS A 100 -19.87 15.75 -10.66
CA LYS A 100 -20.90 16.38 -9.84
C LYS A 100 -21.88 17.13 -10.72
N PHE A 101 -23.15 17.10 -10.35
CA PHE A 101 -24.19 17.88 -11.01
C PHE A 101 -24.40 19.18 -10.25
N PHE A 102 -24.32 20.31 -10.95
CA PHE A 102 -24.74 21.62 -10.42
C PHE A 102 -25.99 22.05 -11.18
N GLY A 103 -27.16 21.77 -10.60
CA GLY A 103 -28.43 21.83 -11.35
C GLY A 103 -28.50 20.72 -12.40
N ILE A 104 -28.70 21.09 -13.67
CA ILE A 104 -28.79 20.16 -14.83
C ILE A 104 -27.47 19.97 -15.58
N ILE A 105 -26.41 20.71 -15.24
CA ILE A 105 -25.12 20.64 -15.96
C ILE A 105 -24.15 19.72 -15.21
N PRO A 106 -23.66 18.63 -15.83
CA PRO A 106 -22.59 17.83 -15.26
C PRO A 106 -21.26 18.59 -15.35
N ARG A 107 -20.52 18.64 -14.23
CA ARG A 107 -19.15 19.14 -14.17
C ARG A 107 -18.23 18.05 -13.63
N ASN A 108 -17.06 17.94 -14.24
CA ASN A 108 -15.97 17.13 -13.73
C ASN A 108 -15.19 17.96 -12.71
N ILE A 109 -15.01 17.45 -11.50
CA ILE A 109 -14.26 18.10 -10.43
C ILE A 109 -13.18 17.13 -9.98
N LEU A 110 -11.95 17.62 -9.88
CA LEU A 110 -10.85 16.88 -9.29
C LEU A 110 -11.03 16.89 -7.77
N VAL A 111 -11.05 15.71 -7.16
CA VAL A 111 -11.21 15.55 -5.71
C VAL A 111 -10.14 14.60 -5.18
N LYS A 112 -9.65 14.88 -3.97
CA LYS A 112 -8.69 14.01 -3.27
C LYS A 112 -9.46 13.09 -2.34
N MET A 113 -9.43 11.80 -2.61
CA MET A 113 -10.09 10.75 -1.82
C MET A 113 -9.05 10.02 -0.96
N ALA A 114 -9.40 9.76 0.29
CA ALA A 114 -8.57 8.97 1.20
C ALA A 114 -8.96 7.49 1.11
N TYR A 115 -7.97 6.62 1.04
CA TYR A 115 -8.14 5.17 0.96
C TYR A 115 -7.39 4.49 2.10
N ASN A 116 -8.09 3.58 2.78
CA ASN A 116 -7.52 2.63 3.73
C ASN A 116 -7.79 1.21 3.21
N LYS A 117 -6.73 0.41 3.07
CA LYS A 117 -6.84 -1.00 2.71
C LYS A 117 -6.06 -1.85 3.70
N LYS A 118 -6.71 -2.89 4.21
CA LYS A 118 -6.14 -3.85 5.15
C LYS A 118 -6.15 -5.24 4.53
N PHE A 119 -5.04 -5.95 4.69
CA PHE A 119 -4.92 -7.36 4.39
C PHE A 119 -4.60 -8.10 5.70
N ASP A 120 -5.42 -9.10 6.02
CA ASP A 120 -5.29 -9.93 7.22
C ASP A 120 -4.71 -11.31 6.86
N ASN A 121 -4.36 -12.11 7.88
CA ASN A 121 -3.76 -13.43 7.75
C ASN A 121 -2.42 -13.43 7.00
N ILE A 122 -1.63 -12.38 7.20
CA ILE A 122 -0.30 -12.26 6.61
C ILE A 122 0.70 -13.06 7.45
N GLU A 123 1.38 -14.03 6.83
CA GLU A 123 2.44 -14.81 7.48
C GLU A 123 3.62 -13.91 7.88
N GLU A 124 4.49 -14.39 8.77
CA GLU A 124 5.63 -13.58 9.21
C GLU A 124 6.57 -13.30 8.02
N ILE A 125 6.77 -12.02 7.70
CA ILE A 125 7.65 -11.55 6.62
C ILE A 125 9.08 -11.34 7.14
N ASP A 126 10.08 -11.77 6.37
CA ASP A 126 11.47 -11.37 6.57
C ASP A 126 11.66 -9.92 6.12
N THR A 127 11.50 -9.01 7.08
CA THR A 127 11.62 -7.56 6.84
C THR A 127 12.98 -7.12 6.31
N SER A 128 14.04 -7.93 6.47
CA SER A 128 15.37 -7.61 5.95
C SER A 128 15.49 -7.80 4.44
N GLN A 129 14.56 -8.54 3.83
CA GLN A 129 14.55 -8.89 2.41
C GLN A 129 13.38 -8.26 1.64
N ILE A 130 12.85 -7.15 2.12
CA ILE A 130 11.81 -6.41 1.41
C ILE A 130 12.44 -5.65 0.23
N LEU A 131 12.00 -5.97 -0.99
CA LEU A 131 12.42 -5.29 -2.21
C LEU A 131 11.30 -4.39 -2.73
N LYS A 132 11.66 -3.19 -3.17
CA LYS A 132 10.71 -2.18 -3.65
C LYS A 132 11.14 -1.71 -5.03
N ASN A 133 10.19 -1.55 -5.92
CA ASN A 133 10.41 -1.02 -7.26
C ASN A 133 9.27 -0.08 -7.67
N ILE A 134 9.58 0.93 -8.47
CA ILE A 134 8.58 1.76 -9.13
C ILE A 134 8.88 1.71 -10.61
N ASP A 135 7.94 1.20 -11.39
CA ASP A 135 8.07 1.11 -12.83
C ASP A 135 6.72 1.39 -13.49
N ASN A 136 6.72 2.18 -14.57
CA ASN A 136 5.53 2.56 -15.33
C ASN A 136 4.32 3.00 -14.47
N GLY A 137 4.56 3.79 -13.42
CA GLY A 137 3.52 4.30 -12.54
C GLY A 137 2.96 3.25 -11.56
N ILE A 138 3.64 2.12 -11.37
CA ILE A 138 3.25 1.07 -10.44
C ILE A 138 4.33 0.91 -9.37
N LEU A 139 3.93 1.01 -8.10
CA LEU A 139 4.76 0.62 -6.96
C LEU A 139 4.58 -0.88 -6.71
N SER A 140 5.69 -1.62 -6.76
CA SER A 140 5.72 -3.05 -6.42
C SER A 140 6.59 -3.27 -5.19
N ILE A 141 6.08 -4.00 -4.20
CA ILE A 141 6.78 -4.37 -2.98
C ILE A 141 6.74 -5.90 -2.85
N ARG A 142 7.92 -6.51 -2.91
CA ARG A 142 8.12 -7.94 -2.72
C ARG A 142 8.55 -8.20 -1.28
N MET A 143 7.85 -9.11 -0.62
CA MET A 143 8.02 -9.42 0.79
C MET A 143 8.17 -10.92 0.95
N GLN A 144 9.38 -11.41 1.23
CA GLN A 144 9.61 -12.84 1.45
C GLN A 144 9.04 -13.29 2.79
N LYS A 145 8.45 -14.47 2.82
CA LYS A 145 8.02 -15.12 4.07
C LYS A 145 9.25 -15.59 4.82
N LYS A 146 9.23 -15.42 6.14
CA LYS A 146 10.32 -15.82 7.04
C LYS A 146 10.41 -17.33 7.18
N TYR A 147 9.26 -18.01 7.14
CA TYR A 147 9.17 -19.47 7.17
C TYR A 147 8.46 -19.89 5.88
N PRO A 148 9.20 -20.18 4.79
CA PRO A 148 8.60 -20.78 3.62
C PRO A 148 7.97 -22.10 4.05
N LEU A 149 6.74 -22.35 3.59
CA LEU A 149 6.09 -23.63 3.82
C LEU A 149 6.80 -24.66 2.95
N GLU A 150 7.87 -25.27 3.48
CA GLU A 150 8.33 -26.54 2.91
C GLU A 150 7.13 -27.48 2.97
N SER A 151 6.68 -27.93 1.80
CA SER A 151 5.58 -28.88 1.61
C SER A 151 5.97 -30.28 2.07
N LEU A 152 6.64 -30.37 3.21
CA LEU A 152 6.84 -31.59 3.97
C LEU A 152 5.73 -31.57 5.02
N SER A 153 4.74 -32.43 4.83
CA SER A 153 3.77 -32.77 5.86
C SER A 153 4.55 -33.23 7.10
N THR A 154 4.80 -32.31 8.03
CA THR A 154 5.41 -32.64 9.31
C THR A 154 4.37 -33.41 10.11
N ILE A 155 4.40 -34.73 9.99
CA ILE A 155 3.70 -35.63 10.91
C ILE A 155 4.41 -35.44 12.26
N VAL A 156 3.75 -34.72 13.17
CA VAL A 156 4.21 -34.61 14.56
C VAL A 156 3.80 -35.90 15.26
N ASP A 157 4.76 -36.78 15.48
CA ASP A 157 4.58 -37.95 16.34
C ASP A 157 4.64 -37.49 17.80
N VAL A 158 3.61 -37.78 18.58
CA VAL A 158 3.50 -37.35 19.99
C VAL A 158 3.78 -38.57 20.86
N ASP A 159 5.01 -38.67 21.35
CA ASP A 159 5.48 -39.85 22.10
C ASP A 159 4.90 -39.99 23.52
N PHE A 160 4.32 -38.93 24.09
CA PHE A 160 3.87 -38.93 25.48
C PHE A 160 2.52 -38.23 25.66
N TYR A 161 1.57 -38.97 26.23
CA TYR A 161 0.33 -38.44 26.80
C TYR A 161 0.46 -38.45 28.34
N GLU A 162 0.29 -37.30 28.99
CA GLU A 162 0.08 -37.27 30.44
C GLU A 162 -1.37 -37.69 30.73
N ASP A 163 -1.54 -38.95 31.15
CA ASP A 163 -2.82 -39.46 31.63
C ASP A 163 -2.95 -39.06 33.11
N ASN A 164 -3.63 -37.95 33.38
CA ASN A 164 -3.99 -37.56 34.75
C ASN A 164 -5.09 -38.49 35.26
N VAL A 165 -4.70 -39.68 35.72
CA VAL A 165 -5.56 -40.54 36.51
C VAL A 165 -5.52 -40.03 37.95
N ASP A 166 -6.50 -39.19 38.30
CA ASP A 166 -6.76 -38.81 39.69
C ASP A 166 -7.01 -40.07 40.54
N ASN A 167 -6.31 -40.13 41.68
CA ASN A 167 -6.25 -41.26 42.61
C ASN A 167 -7.32 -41.14 43.71
#